data_AF-A0A1G8FUI6-F1
#
_entry.id   AF-A0A1G8FUI6-F1
#
_cell.length_a   1.000
_cell.length_b   1.000
_cell.length_c   1.000
_cell.angle_alpha   90.00
_cell.angle_beta   90.00
_cell.angle_gamma   90.00
#
_symmetry.space_group_name_H-M   'P 1'
#
loop_
_entity.id
_entity.type
_entity.pdbx_description
1 polymer ?
#
loop_
_entity_poly.entity_id
_entity_poly.type
_entity_poly.pdbx_seq_one_letter_code
_entity_poly.pdbx_strand_id
1 'polypeptide(L)' 'MMRTTVTLDDALYEKALEMADPGMDKADIFREAFKTFVRVQAGKRLAALAGAQPEAQEAPRRRGEPASS' A
#
# COMPACT_ATOMS: atom_id res chain seq x y z
N MET A 1 7.48 -17.09 14.12
CA MET A 1 6.47 -16.06 14.43
C MET A 1 7.08 -15.13 15.48
N MET A 2 6.99 -13.81 15.31
CA MET A 2 7.41 -12.85 16.34
C MET A 2 6.19 -12.29 17.05
N ARG A 3 6.29 -12.06 18.35
CA ARG A 3 5.25 -11.45 19.18
C ARG A 3 5.82 -10.17 19.79
N THR A 4 5.17 -9.06 19.50
CA THR A 4 5.59 -7.72 19.94
C THR A 4 4.40 -7.03 20.59
N THR A 5 4.63 -6.38 21.73
CA THR A 5 3.65 -5.50 22.37
C THR A 5 3.97 -4.07 21.96
N VAL A 6 2.96 -3.32 21.53
CA VAL A 6 3.08 -1.92 21.12
C VAL A 6 2.02 -1.10 21.85
N THR A 7 2.34 0.14 22.17
CA THR A 7 1.38 1.11 22.70
C THR A 7 0.78 1.87 21.53
N LEU A 8 -0.55 1.94 21.46
CA LEU A 8 -1.28 2.71 20.45
C LEU A 8 -2.16 3.75 21.11
N ASP A 9 -2.46 4.79 20.33
CA ASP A 9 -3.52 5.75 20.66
C ASP A 9 -4.89 5.09 20.47
N ASP A 10 -5.75 5.20 21.49
CA ASP A 10 -7.05 4.54 21.51
C ASP A 10 -7.98 5.12 20.44
N ALA A 11 -7.97 6.45 20.22
CA ALA A 11 -8.82 7.07 19.21
C ALA A 11 -8.42 6.65 17.79
N LEU A 12 -7.13 6.48 17.52
CA LEU A 12 -6.65 5.91 16.26
C LEU A 12 -7.11 4.46 16.08
N TYR A 13 -7.06 3.66 17.15
CA TYR A 13 -7.47 2.26 17.10
C TYR A 13 -8.99 2.11 16.90
N GLU A 14 -9.80 2.93 17.57
CA GLU A 14 -11.25 2.99 17.37
C GLU A 14 -11.61 3.34 15.92
N LYS A 15 -10.97 4.35 15.36
CA LYS A 15 -11.18 4.71 13.95
C LYS A 15 -10.80 3.58 13.00
N ALA A 16 -9.76 2.81 13.32
CA ALA A 16 -9.39 1.65 12.52
C ALA A 16 -10.46 0.55 12.60
N LEU A 17 -11.10 0.35 13.76
CA LEU A 17 -12.20 -0.59 13.92
C LEU A 17 -13.46 -0.16 13.17
N GLU A 18 -13.80 1.13 13.16
CA GLU A 18 -14.94 1.65 12.39
C GLU A 18 -14.81 1.42 10.89
N MET A 19 -13.56 1.40 10.39
CA MET A 19 -13.24 1.22 8.98
C MET A 19 -12.95 -0.25 8.61
N ALA A 20 -12.88 -1.14 9.60
CA ALA A 20 -12.53 -2.54 9.38
C ALA A 20 -13.70 -3.29 8.71
N ASP A 21 -13.34 -4.20 7.79
CA ASP A 21 -14.34 -5.05 7.14
C ASP A 21 -15.02 -5.99 8.17
N PRO A 22 -16.28 -6.37 7.94
CA PRO A 22 -16.97 -7.34 8.79
C PRO A 22 -16.15 -8.63 8.94
N GLY A 23 -15.86 -9.01 10.18
CA GLY A 23 -15.12 -10.23 10.51
C GLY A 23 -13.59 -10.08 10.55
N MET A 24 -13.06 -8.88 10.33
CA MET A 24 -11.63 -8.61 10.52
C MET A 24 -11.28 -8.61 12.02
N ASP A 25 -10.26 -9.38 12.40
CA ASP A 25 -9.78 -9.40 13.78
C ASP A 25 -8.73 -8.30 14.04
N LYS A 26 -8.32 -8.12 15.30
CA LYS A 26 -7.31 -7.12 15.67
C LYS A 26 -5.99 -7.34 14.93
N ALA A 27 -5.56 -8.59 14.79
CA ALA A 27 -4.29 -8.94 14.17
C ALA A 27 -4.30 -8.64 12.66
N ASP A 28 -5.45 -8.82 12.01
CA ASP A 28 -5.65 -8.49 10.60
C ASP A 28 -5.53 -6.98 10.35
N ILE A 29 -6.11 -6.15 11.22
CA ILE A 29 -5.95 -4.69 11.15
C ILE A 29 -4.47 -4.29 11.23
N PHE A 30 -3.73 -4.85 12.20
CA PHE A 30 -2.29 -4.58 12.33
C PHE A 30 -1.51 -5.08 11.10
N ARG A 31 -1.86 -6.25 10.58
CA ARG A 31 -1.19 -6.82 9.40
C ARG A 31 -1.40 -5.95 8.18
N GLU A 32 -2.61 -5.43 7.96
CA GLU A 32 -2.89 -4.49 6.87
C GLU A 32 -2.23 -3.12 7.07
N ALA A 33 -2.16 -2.63 8.32
CA ALA A 33 -1.43 -1.40 8.62
C ALA A 33 0.06 -1.52 8.23
N PHE A 34 0.72 -2.64 8.57
CA PHE A 34 2.12 -2.88 8.17
C PHE A 34 2.28 -3.03 6.66
N LYS A 35 1.42 -3.79 5.98
CA LYS A 35 1.44 -3.91 4.51
C LYS A 35 1.31 -2.55 3.84
N THR A 36 0.38 -1.73 4.32
CA THR A 36 0.14 -0.37 3.80
C THR A 36 1.34 0.53 4.06
N PHE A 37 1.92 0.50 5.26
CA PHE A 37 3.13 1.26 5.57
C PHE A 37 4.28 0.93 4.61
N VAL A 38 4.55 -0.36 4.38
CA VAL A 38 5.60 -0.79 3.45
C VAL A 38 5.33 -0.27 2.04
N ARG A 39 4.09 -0.39 1.55
CA ARG A 39 3.70 0.11 0.22
C ARG A 39 3.92 1.62 0.10
N VAL A 40 3.49 2.40 1.08
CA VAL A 40 3.64 3.86 1.09
C VAL A 40 5.11 4.26 1.14
N GLN A 41 5.92 3.62 1.99
CA GLN A 41 7.35 3.92 2.07
C GLN A 41 8.10 3.52 0.80
N ALA A 42 7.75 2.39 0.19
CA ALA A 42 8.29 1.99 -1.10
C ALA A 42 7.96 3.04 -2.19
N GLY A 43 6.70 3.48 -2.26
CA GLY A 43 6.28 4.55 -3.18
C GLY A 43 7.02 5.86 -2.95
N LYS A 44 7.19 6.29 -1.69
CA LYS A 44 7.96 7.49 -1.34
C LYS A 44 9.43 7.37 -1.76
N ARG A 45 10.06 6.20 -1.54
CA ARG A 45 11.44 5.94 -1.98
C ARG A 45 11.55 6.00 -3.50
N LEU A 46 10.62 5.39 -4.22
CA LEU A 46 10.56 5.45 -5.68
C LEU A 46 10.37 6.89 -6.19
N ALA A 47 9.48 7.66 -5.58
CA ALA A 47 9.25 9.06 -5.93
C ALA A 47 10.48 9.93 -5.64
N ALA A 48 11.17 9.70 -4.51
CA ALA A 48 12.40 10.40 -4.15
C ALA A 48 13.57 10.11 -5.10
N LEU A 49 13.57 8.94 -5.76
CA LEU A 49 14.51 8.63 -6.84
C LEU A 49 14.24 9.46 -8.11
N ALA A 50 13.15 10.25 -8.16
CA ALA A 50 12.89 11.29 -9.16
C ALA A 50 13.17 10.86 -10.62
N GLY A 51 12.79 9.64 -11.01
CA GLY A 51 13.10 9.14 -12.34
C GLY A 51 14.61 9.02 -12.58
N ALA A 52 15.37 8.44 -11.64
CA ALA A 52 16.81 8.18 -11.72
C ALA A 52 17.27 7.37 -12.95
N GLN A 53 16.36 7.03 -13.85
CA GLN A 53 16.60 6.47 -15.17
C GLN A 53 16.17 7.53 -16.21
N PRO A 54 16.99 8.57 -16.47
CA PRO A 54 16.70 9.56 -17.51
C PRO A 54 16.62 8.92 -18.91
N GLU A 55 17.22 7.73 -19.10
CA GLU A 55 17.14 6.92 -20.31
C GLU A 55 16.09 5.80 -20.25
N ALA A 56 15.16 5.85 -19.28
CA ALA A 56 14.06 4.89 -19.23
C ALA A 56 13.27 4.95 -20.55
N GLN A 57 13.35 3.88 -21.33
CA GLN A 57 12.54 3.74 -22.54
C GLN A 57 11.06 3.78 -22.18
N GLU A 58 10.31 4.65 -22.85
CA GLU A 58 8.86 4.71 -22.69
C GLU A 58 8.26 3.31 -22.91
N ALA A 59 7.44 2.87 -21.96
CA ALA A 59 6.71 1.62 -22.12
C ALA A 59 5.89 1.71 -23.43
N PRO A 60 5.88 0.66 -24.28
CA PRO A 60 5.15 0.67 -25.54
C PRO A 60 3.69 1.06 -25.32
N ARG A 61 3.24 2.14 -25.94
CA ARG A 61 1.83 2.57 -25.84
C ARG A 61 0.98 1.55 -26.58
N ARG A 62 0.32 0.65 -25.83
CA ARG A 62 -0.68 -0.25 -26.38
C ARG A 62 -1.96 0.55 -26.63
N ARG A 63 -2.03 1.25 -27.78
CA ARG A 63 -3.30 1.73 -28.32
C ARG A 63 -4.12 0.47 -28.62
N GLY A 64 -5.24 0.28 -27.94
CA GLY A 64 -6.10 -0.89 -28.14
C GLY A 64 -6.27 -1.13 -29.64
N GLU A 65 -5.99 -2.35 -30.06
CA GLU A 65 -6.28 -2.80 -31.42
C GLU A 65 -7.74 -2.40 -31.70
N PRO A 66 -8.02 -1.66 -32.79
CA PRO A 66 -9.41 -1.41 -33.16
C PRO A 66 -10.05 -2.79 -33.29
N ALA A 67 -11.15 -3.01 -32.55
CA ALA A 67 -11.95 -4.22 -32.67
C ALA A 67 -12.26 -4.42 -34.16
N SER A 68 -11.56 -5.35 -34.79
CA SER A 68 -11.78 -5.70 -36.19
C SER A 68 -12.99 -6.63 -36.23
N SER A 69 -14.04 -6.10 -36.85
CA SER A 69 -15.18 -6.71 -37.55
C SER A 69 -15.71 -8.08 -37.11
#